data_AF-A0A3R6DFF4-F1
#
_entry.id   AF-A0A3R6DFF4-F1
#
_cell.length_a   1.000
_cell.length_b   1.000
_cell.length_c   1.000
_cell.angle_alpha   90.00
_cell.angle_beta   90.00
_cell.angle_gamma   90.00
#
_symmetry.space_group_name_H-M   'P 1'
#
loop_
_entity.id
_entity.type
_entity.pdbx_description
1 polymer ?
#
loop_
_entity_poly.entity_id
_entity_poly.type
_entity_poly.pdbx_seq_one_letter_code
_entity_poly.pdbx_strand_id
1 'polypeptide(L)'
;MAITGINNSSYTSYYASGYKNTVKKAACDIQKTKENSQVSKTEESQEDYVKKLQEKNPQIDIVAGSSDKNVKTANRTGKTDVRIAPEILNRMMSNPEVATKYENMLSKIPALDRWADSMIKSMTGSEVKYRQVWIDKDGNMGSMVITGPSEEQKKADEDRKIEKRKENEQKLAERRAERKEKMKKIQEDRRTIFAIGTDMKSITENVVAQAVGTAPSIGGSCNVKA
;
A
#
# COMPACT_ATOMS: atom_id res chain seq x y z
N MET A 1 18.32 -10.84 -8.15
CA MET A 1 17.72 -9.54 -7.80
C MET A 1 16.69 -9.77 -6.72
N ALA A 2 16.97 -9.35 -5.49
CA ALA A 2 16.03 -9.43 -4.37
C ALA A 2 15.15 -8.19 -4.40
N ILE A 3 13.84 -8.36 -4.60
CA ILE A 3 12.86 -7.28 -4.45
C ILE A 3 12.57 -7.20 -2.95
N THR A 4 13.26 -6.31 -2.27
CA THR A 4 12.94 -5.92 -0.90
C THR A 4 11.56 -5.27 -0.89
N GLY A 5 10.62 -5.89 -0.18
CA GLY A 5 9.26 -5.39 -0.01
C GLY A 5 9.27 -4.02 0.65
N ILE A 6 8.66 -3.04 -0.03
CA ILE A 6 8.42 -1.71 0.53
C ILE A 6 7.34 -1.85 1.60
N ASN A 7 7.77 -1.83 2.86
CA ASN A 7 6.89 -1.66 4.01
C ASN A 7 6.46 -0.19 4.06
N ASN A 8 5.35 0.14 3.41
CA ASN A 8 4.77 1.48 3.45
C ASN A 8 3.96 1.69 4.74
N SER A 9 4.62 1.57 5.88
CA SER A 9 4.12 2.03 7.18
C SER A 9 4.52 3.49 7.34
N SER A 10 3.90 4.39 6.59
CA SER A 10 4.07 5.83 6.78
C SER A 10 3.33 6.28 8.04
N TYR A 11 4.03 6.28 9.17
CA TYR A 11 3.54 6.83 10.44
C TYR A 11 3.56 8.36 10.36
N THR A 12 2.52 8.96 9.80
CA THR A 12 2.39 10.42 9.73
C THR A 12 1.62 10.92 10.94
N SER A 13 2.34 11.43 11.95
CA SER A 13 1.75 12.14 13.09
C SER A 13 1.33 13.55 12.65
N TYR A 14 0.03 13.79 12.47
CA TYR A 14 -0.51 15.08 11.98
C TYR A 14 -0.94 16.08 13.08
N TYR A 15 -0.51 15.89 14.32
CA TYR A 15 -0.76 16.88 15.39
C TYR A 15 0.54 17.26 16.09
N ALA A 16 1.28 18.18 15.49
CA ALA A 16 2.38 18.88 16.16
C ALA A 16 1.98 20.34 16.41
N SER A 17 1.82 20.65 17.70
CA SER A 17 1.91 21.97 18.36
C SER A 17 0.99 23.12 17.90
N GLY A 18 0.02 23.48 18.75
CA GLY A 18 -0.76 24.71 18.62
C GLY A 18 -1.10 25.46 19.90
N TYR A 19 -0.68 25.02 21.10
CA TYR A 19 -0.93 25.77 22.34
C TYR A 19 0.27 25.72 23.29
N LYS A 20 1.15 26.72 23.21
CA LYS A 20 2.08 27.06 24.30
C LYS A 20 1.38 28.03 25.24
N ASN A 21 0.83 27.54 26.35
CA ASN A 21 0.47 28.42 27.47
C ASN A 21 1.70 28.59 28.37
N THR A 22 2.26 29.80 28.39
CA THR A 22 3.27 30.21 29.37
C THR A 22 2.62 30.27 30.75
N VAL A 23 2.91 29.28 31.59
CA VAL A 23 2.49 29.27 33.00
C VAL A 23 3.39 30.24 33.77
N LYS A 24 2.85 31.40 34.16
CA LYS A 24 3.39 32.15 35.29
C LYS A 24 2.94 31.45 36.56
N LYS A 25 3.91 30.90 37.29
CA LYS A 25 3.73 30.23 38.58
C LYS A 25 3.39 31.29 39.64
N ALA A 26 2.15 31.32 40.11
CA ALA A 26 1.80 32.00 41.36
C ALA A 26 1.79 30.95 42.49
N ALA A 27 2.61 31.17 43.51
CA ALA A 27 2.56 30.41 44.75
C ALA A 27 1.32 30.83 45.53
N CYS A 28 0.49 29.87 45.94
CA CYS A 28 -0.64 30.11 46.83
C CYS A 28 -0.43 29.25 48.08
N ASP A 29 0.16 29.86 49.11
CA ASP A 29 -0.02 29.45 50.49
C ASP A 29 -1.44 29.85 50.90
N ILE A 30 -2.26 28.92 51.41
CA ILE A 30 -3.33 29.24 52.36
C ILE A 30 -3.63 28.03 53.25
N GLN A 31 -3.82 28.39 54.51
CA GLN A 31 -3.94 27.60 55.73
C GLN A 31 -5.18 26.69 55.78
N LYS A 32 -5.07 25.68 56.64
CA LYS A 32 -6.18 24.84 57.11
C LYS A 32 -7.27 25.70 57.76
N THR A 33 -8.50 25.55 57.29
CA THR A 33 -9.69 25.70 58.13
C THR A 33 -10.71 24.65 57.73
N LYS A 34 -11.15 23.91 58.74
CA LYS A 34 -12.08 22.79 58.72
C LYS A 34 -13.45 23.37 59.06
N GLU A 35 -14.46 23.19 58.20
CA GLU A 35 -15.85 23.18 58.65
C GLU A 35 -16.75 22.43 57.66
N ASN A 36 -17.62 21.59 58.24
CA ASN A 36 -18.56 20.71 57.57
C ASN A 36 -19.66 21.51 56.86
N SER A 37 -19.98 21.11 55.63
CA SER A 37 -21.37 21.17 55.17
C SER A 37 -21.66 20.00 54.24
N GLN A 38 -22.47 19.09 54.77
CA GLN A 38 -23.04 17.94 54.09
C GLN A 38 -24.10 18.45 53.12
N VAL A 39 -23.71 18.71 51.87
CA VAL A 39 -24.61 18.67 50.73
C VAL A 39 -24.35 17.33 50.06
N SER A 40 -25.31 16.41 50.16
CA SER A 40 -25.34 15.18 49.37
C SER A 40 -25.49 15.55 47.89
N LYS A 41 -24.39 15.98 47.27
CA LYS A 41 -24.25 15.97 45.82
C LYS A 41 -24.16 14.51 45.43
N THR A 42 -25.10 14.03 44.62
CA THR A 42 -24.84 12.84 43.82
C THR A 42 -23.56 13.12 43.05
N GLU A 43 -22.44 12.53 43.48
CA GLU A 43 -21.19 12.62 42.74
C GLU A 43 -21.45 11.96 41.40
N GLU A 44 -21.58 12.78 40.35
CA GLU A 44 -21.67 12.28 38.99
C GLU A 44 -20.47 11.36 38.75
N SER A 45 -20.71 10.14 38.28
CA SER A 45 -19.62 9.23 37.98
C SER A 45 -18.90 9.67 36.70
N GLN A 46 -17.64 9.28 36.53
CA GLN A 46 -16.92 9.54 35.27
C GLN A 46 -17.64 8.92 34.07
N GLU A 47 -18.28 7.77 34.26
CA GLU A 47 -19.03 7.08 33.21
C GLU A 47 -20.25 7.89 32.77
N ASP A 48 -20.98 8.49 33.72
CA ASP A 48 -22.13 9.34 33.42
C ASP A 48 -21.70 10.63 32.69
N TYR A 49 -20.57 11.21 33.10
CA TYR A 49 -20.03 12.38 32.43
C TYR A 49 -19.58 12.07 30.99
N VAL A 50 -18.94 10.91 30.77
CA VAL A 50 -18.59 10.44 29.41
C VAL A 50 -19.84 10.24 28.56
N LYS A 51 -20.93 9.68 29.10
CA LYS A 51 -22.21 9.56 28.36
C LYS A 51 -22.75 10.93 27.93
N LYS A 52 -22.71 11.94 28.80
CA LYS A 52 -23.10 13.32 28.43
C LYS A 52 -22.24 13.89 27.31
N LEU A 53 -20.93 13.69 27.37
CA LEU A 53 -20.02 14.10 26.29
C LEU A 53 -20.34 13.37 24.98
N GLN A 54 -20.67 12.08 25.07
CA GLN A 54 -21.03 11.23 23.93
C GLN A 54 -22.35 11.69 23.27
N GLU A 55 -23.35 12.07 24.07
CA GLU A 55 -24.63 12.61 23.59
C GLU A 55 -24.45 13.95 22.85
N LYS A 56 -23.57 14.82 23.37
CA LYS A 56 -23.21 16.09 22.70
C LYS A 56 -22.42 15.87 21.41
N ASN A 57 -21.65 14.77 21.31
CA ASN A 57 -20.76 14.50 20.20
C ASN A 57 -21.05 13.12 19.57
N PRO A 58 -22.22 12.91 18.94
CA PRO A 58 -22.63 11.60 18.44
C PRO A 58 -21.79 11.11 17.24
N GLN A 59 -20.94 11.96 16.66
CA GLN A 59 -20.10 11.63 15.50
C GLN A 59 -18.75 11.00 15.86
N ILE A 60 -18.37 11.03 17.15
CA ILE A 60 -17.15 10.42 17.69
C ILE A 60 -17.53 9.41 18.78
N ASP A 61 -16.64 8.49 19.12
CA ASP A 61 -16.81 7.58 20.24
C ASP A 61 -15.90 8.03 21.38
N ILE A 62 -16.46 8.32 22.56
CA ILE A 62 -15.71 8.82 23.71
C ILE A 62 -15.60 7.73 24.77
N VAL A 63 -14.37 7.50 25.25
CA VAL A 63 -14.08 6.50 26.27
C VAL A 63 -13.14 7.09 27.33
N ALA A 64 -13.40 6.79 28.60
CA ALA A 64 -12.45 7.06 29.68
C ALA A 64 -11.28 6.06 29.62
N GLY A 65 -10.04 6.56 29.57
CA GLY A 65 -8.87 5.68 29.57
C GLY A 65 -7.57 6.36 29.16
N SER A 66 -6.46 5.71 29.51
CA SER A 66 -5.11 6.14 29.12
C SER A 66 -4.86 5.96 27.62
N SER A 67 -3.97 6.82 27.10
CA SER A 67 -3.39 6.75 25.76
C SER A 67 -2.35 5.64 25.65
N ASP A 68 -2.76 4.38 25.82
CA ASP A 68 -1.91 3.28 25.40
C ASP A 68 -1.87 3.30 23.88
N LYS A 69 -0.78 3.84 23.32
CA LYS A 69 -0.52 3.91 21.86
C LYS A 69 -0.60 2.56 21.15
N ASN A 70 -0.62 1.47 21.93
CA ASN A 70 -0.69 0.09 21.49
C ASN A 70 -2.11 -0.51 21.54
N VAL A 71 -3.09 0.20 22.11
CA VAL A 71 -4.48 -0.27 22.14
C VAL A 71 -5.09 -0.03 20.76
N LYS A 72 -4.90 -1.02 19.90
CA LYS A 72 -5.68 -1.24 18.68
C LYS A 72 -7.07 -1.72 19.09
N THR A 73 -7.83 -0.94 19.86
CA THR A 73 -9.28 -1.20 19.96
C THR A 73 -9.81 -0.97 18.56
N ALA A 74 -10.22 -2.06 17.92
CA ALA A 74 -10.93 -2.00 16.65
C ALA A 74 -11.99 -0.90 16.73
N ASN A 75 -11.97 0.04 15.76
CA ASN A 75 -13.03 1.02 15.58
C ASN A 75 -14.36 0.25 15.48
N ARG A 76 -15.08 0.11 16.59
CA ARG A 76 -16.30 -0.71 16.67
C ARG A 76 -17.44 -0.13 15.83
N THR A 77 -17.37 1.15 15.47
CA THR A 77 -18.46 1.91 14.84
C THR A 77 -18.07 2.61 13.54
N GLY A 78 -16.77 2.58 13.15
CA GLY A 78 -16.23 3.38 12.05
C GLY A 78 -16.04 4.88 12.38
N LYS A 79 -16.36 5.31 13.60
CA LYS A 79 -16.13 6.69 14.08
C LYS A 79 -14.73 6.84 14.67
N THR A 80 -14.38 8.08 15.02
CA THR A 80 -13.13 8.43 15.70
C THR A 80 -13.17 7.99 17.16
N ASP A 81 -12.24 7.13 17.57
CA ASP A 81 -12.05 6.70 18.97
C ASP A 81 -11.33 7.82 19.74
N VAL A 82 -12.01 8.44 20.71
CA VAL A 82 -11.49 9.52 21.54
C VAL A 82 -11.33 9.04 22.98
N ARG A 83 -10.08 8.92 23.41
CA ARG A 83 -9.71 8.46 24.76
C ARG A 83 -9.33 9.62 25.64
N ILE A 84 -10.04 9.79 26.75
CA ILE A 84 -9.77 10.88 27.69
C ILE A 84 -9.24 10.29 28.99
N ALA A 85 -8.07 10.73 29.41
CA ALA A 85 -7.49 10.33 30.68
C ALA A 85 -8.46 10.67 31.84
N PRO A 86 -8.66 9.77 32.81
CA PRO A 86 -9.53 9.99 33.96
C PRO A 86 -9.24 11.30 34.72
N GLU A 87 -7.97 11.71 34.79
CA GLU A 87 -7.56 12.96 35.43
C GLU A 87 -8.12 14.19 34.71
N ILE A 88 -8.23 14.14 33.39
CA ILE A 88 -8.84 15.23 32.61
C ILE A 88 -10.35 15.24 32.80
N LEU A 89 -11.00 14.07 32.81
CA LEU A 89 -12.43 13.98 33.11
C LEU A 89 -12.74 14.59 34.48
N ASN A 90 -11.97 14.24 35.52
CA ASN A 90 -12.13 14.82 36.86
C ASN A 90 -11.95 16.34 36.87
N ARG A 91 -10.97 16.86 36.12
CA ARG A 91 -10.76 18.32 36.00
C ARG A 91 -11.91 19.00 35.27
N MET A 92 -12.47 18.39 34.23
CA MET A 92 -13.65 18.92 33.52
C MET A 92 -14.88 18.95 34.43
N MET A 93 -15.11 17.88 35.20
CA MET A 93 -16.22 17.80 36.15
C MET A 93 -16.10 18.82 37.30
N SER A 94 -14.86 19.15 37.69
CA SER A 94 -14.59 20.10 38.77
C SER A 94 -14.50 21.56 38.32
N ASN A 95 -14.16 21.83 37.05
CA ASN A 95 -13.91 23.17 36.53
C ASN A 95 -14.64 23.41 35.18
N PRO A 96 -15.68 24.27 35.14
CA PRO A 96 -16.44 24.59 33.94
C PRO A 96 -15.61 25.18 32.78
N GLU A 97 -14.54 25.93 33.07
CA GLU A 97 -13.67 26.50 32.03
C GLU A 97 -12.89 25.39 31.32
N VAL A 98 -12.41 24.41 32.08
CA VAL A 98 -11.71 23.23 31.56
C VAL A 98 -12.68 22.37 30.75
N ALA A 99 -13.91 22.16 31.25
CA ALA A 99 -14.96 21.47 30.51
C ALA A 99 -15.23 22.15 29.17
N THR A 100 -15.49 23.46 29.17
CA THR A 100 -15.78 24.24 27.95
C THR A 100 -14.65 24.14 26.93
N LYS A 101 -13.38 24.21 27.39
CA LYS A 101 -12.21 24.06 26.52
C LYS A 101 -12.24 22.72 25.79
N TYR A 102 -12.35 21.61 26.51
CA TYR A 102 -12.31 20.28 25.90
C TYR A 102 -13.58 19.94 25.12
N GLU A 103 -14.77 20.36 25.56
CA GLU A 103 -16.01 20.21 24.80
C GLU A 103 -15.92 20.91 23.43
N ASN A 104 -15.37 22.12 23.37
CA ASN A 104 -15.13 22.82 22.11
C ASN A 104 -14.16 22.05 21.21
N MET A 105 -13.07 21.50 21.77
CA MET A 105 -12.12 20.68 21.02
C MET A 105 -12.77 19.41 20.47
N LEU A 106 -13.55 18.69 21.29
CA LEU A 106 -14.29 17.48 20.89
C LEU A 106 -15.26 17.77 19.74
N SER A 107 -15.99 18.89 19.82
CA SER A 107 -16.97 19.27 18.79
C SER A 107 -16.36 19.54 17.41
N LYS A 108 -15.06 19.87 17.35
CA LYS A 108 -14.34 20.19 16.10
C LYS A 108 -13.75 18.95 15.42
N ILE A 109 -13.60 17.85 16.14
CA ILE A 109 -12.98 16.61 15.61
C ILE A 109 -13.65 16.15 14.30
N PRO A 110 -14.99 16.06 14.18
CA PRO A 110 -15.61 15.55 12.96
C PRO A 110 -15.33 16.39 11.71
N ALA A 111 -15.26 17.72 11.85
CA ALA A 111 -14.95 18.60 10.74
C ALA A 111 -13.48 18.45 10.30
N LEU A 112 -12.57 18.32 11.27
CA LEU A 112 -11.16 18.05 11.02
C LEU A 112 -10.95 16.69 10.37
N ASP A 113 -11.72 15.68 10.77
CA ASP A 113 -11.64 14.34 10.20
C ASP A 113 -12.05 14.32 8.74
N ARG A 114 -13.17 14.97 8.38
CA ARG A 114 -13.60 15.09 6.97
C ARG A 114 -12.54 15.80 6.10
N TRP A 115 -11.94 16.85 6.63
CA TRP A 115 -10.86 17.55 5.94
C TRP A 115 -9.63 16.64 5.76
N ALA A 116 -9.21 15.94 6.81
CA ALA A 116 -8.09 15.01 6.76
C ALA A 116 -8.35 13.84 5.80
N ASP A 117 -9.57 13.30 5.77
CA ASP A 117 -9.94 12.21 4.84
C ASP A 117 -9.81 12.67 3.38
N SER A 118 -10.27 13.88 3.06
CA SER A 118 -10.13 14.47 1.72
C SER A 118 -8.65 14.68 1.35
N MET A 119 -7.85 15.16 2.30
CA MET A 119 -6.42 15.35 2.09
C MET A 119 -5.70 14.01 1.85
N ILE A 120 -5.97 12.99 2.67
CA ILE A 120 -5.39 11.66 2.53
C ILE A 120 -5.77 11.05 1.17
N LYS A 121 -7.06 11.10 0.81
CA LYS A 121 -7.52 10.57 -0.48
C LYS A 121 -6.88 11.31 -1.66
N SER A 122 -6.75 12.64 -1.60
CA SER A 122 -6.16 13.41 -2.71
C SER A 122 -4.64 13.24 -2.84
N MET A 123 -3.92 13.12 -1.72
CA MET A 123 -2.45 13.02 -1.73
C MET A 123 -1.94 11.62 -2.04
N THR A 124 -2.61 10.59 -1.50
CA THR A 124 -2.10 9.21 -1.59
C THR A 124 -3.07 8.25 -2.27
N GLY A 125 -4.30 8.69 -2.57
CA GLY A 125 -5.39 7.82 -3.05
C GLY A 125 -5.86 6.80 -2.01
N SER A 126 -5.30 6.84 -0.80
CA SER A 126 -5.63 5.91 0.29
C SER A 126 -6.88 6.35 1.03
N GLU A 127 -7.44 5.42 1.79
CA GLU A 127 -8.56 5.66 2.70
C GLU A 127 -8.13 5.44 4.15
N VAL A 128 -8.76 6.18 5.06
CA VAL A 128 -8.61 5.97 6.50
C VAL A 128 -9.31 4.68 6.90
N LYS A 129 -8.59 3.79 7.59
CA LYS A 129 -9.11 2.53 8.12
C LYS A 129 -9.32 2.59 9.63
N TYR A 130 -8.49 3.35 10.33
CA TYR A 130 -8.59 3.53 11.77
C TYR A 130 -8.13 4.94 12.16
N ARG A 131 -8.81 5.51 13.15
CA ARG A 131 -8.50 6.84 13.68
C ARG A 131 -8.71 6.86 15.19
N GLN A 132 -7.69 7.34 15.89
CA GLN A 132 -7.72 7.55 17.32
C GLN A 132 -7.24 8.96 17.67
N VAL A 133 -7.86 9.54 18.68
CA VAL A 133 -7.44 10.75 19.36
C VAL A 133 -7.35 10.42 20.85
N TRP A 134 -6.35 10.94 21.54
CA TRP A 134 -6.26 10.79 22.99
C TRP A 134 -5.90 12.11 23.66
N ILE A 135 -6.36 12.27 24.89
CA ILE A 135 -6.01 13.35 25.80
C ILE A 135 -5.33 12.73 27.00
N ASP A 136 -4.03 12.99 27.17
CA ASP A 136 -3.27 12.47 28.30
C ASP A 136 -3.60 13.20 29.61
N LYS A 137 -3.08 12.70 30.72
CA LYS A 137 -3.28 13.26 32.08
C LYS A 137 -2.81 14.72 32.23
N ASP A 138 -1.87 15.15 31.40
CA ASP A 138 -1.30 16.49 31.40
C ASP A 138 -2.15 17.44 30.54
N GLY A 139 -3.08 16.90 29.75
CA GLY A 139 -3.97 17.62 28.87
C GLY A 139 -3.43 17.79 27.46
N ASN A 140 -2.35 17.09 27.11
CA ASN A 140 -1.85 17.08 25.74
C ASN A 140 -2.68 16.14 24.90
N MET A 141 -2.94 16.58 23.68
CA MET A 141 -3.67 15.78 22.70
C MET A 141 -2.71 15.14 21.71
N GLY A 142 -2.94 13.87 21.43
CA GLY A 142 -2.30 13.17 20.32
C GLY A 142 -3.34 12.49 19.44
N SER A 143 -2.93 12.13 18.25
CA SER A 143 -3.78 11.41 17.31
C SER A 143 -2.95 10.45 16.47
N MET A 144 -3.58 9.34 16.09
CA MET A 144 -3.04 8.33 15.19
C MET A 144 -4.08 8.01 14.12
N VAL A 145 -3.63 7.99 12.87
CA VAL A 145 -4.44 7.60 11.71
C VAL A 145 -3.73 6.45 11.02
N ILE A 146 -4.47 5.39 10.71
CA ILE A 146 -3.98 4.26 9.90
C ILE A 146 -4.74 4.29 8.59
N THR A 147 -3.99 4.38 7.49
CA THR A 147 -4.52 4.42 6.12
C THR A 147 -4.20 3.13 5.38
N GLY A 148 -5.02 2.81 4.38
CA GLY A 148 -4.77 1.71 3.45
C GLY A 148 -5.24 2.05 2.04
N PRO A 149 -4.83 1.27 1.03
CA PRO A 149 -5.26 1.51 -0.34
C PRO A 149 -6.80 1.49 -0.43
N SER A 150 -7.34 2.44 -1.20
CA SER A 150 -8.77 2.48 -1.51
C SER A 150 -9.16 1.30 -2.41
N GLU A 151 -10.44 0.93 -2.40
CA GLU A 151 -10.93 -0.10 -3.34
C GLU A 151 -10.77 0.33 -4.80
N GLU A 152 -10.89 1.63 -5.07
CA GLU A 152 -10.62 2.23 -6.38
C GLU A 152 -9.16 1.98 -6.83
N GLN A 153 -8.18 2.21 -5.94
CA GLN A 153 -6.78 1.93 -6.22
C GLN A 153 -6.51 0.45 -6.45
N LYS A 154 -7.07 -0.43 -5.60
CA LYS A 154 -6.90 -1.88 -5.75
C LYS A 154 -7.42 -2.35 -7.10
N LYS A 155 -8.61 -1.88 -7.50
CA LYS A 155 -9.20 -2.21 -8.79
C LYS A 155 -8.36 -1.69 -9.95
N ALA A 156 -7.91 -0.44 -9.90
CA ALA A 156 -7.06 0.15 -10.94
C ALA A 156 -5.73 -0.61 -11.09
N ASP A 157 -5.11 -1.02 -9.97
CA ASP A 157 -3.88 -1.81 -9.98
C ASP A 157 -4.10 -3.23 -10.56
N GLU A 158 -5.23 -3.86 -10.24
CA GLU A 158 -5.63 -5.14 -10.82
C GLU A 158 -5.88 -5.04 -12.33
N ASP A 159 -6.64 -4.05 -12.76
CA ASP A 159 -6.93 -3.80 -14.18
C ASP A 159 -5.64 -3.55 -14.97
N ARG A 160 -4.75 -2.71 -14.45
CA ARG A 160 -3.42 -2.46 -15.03
C ARG A 160 -2.58 -3.74 -15.13
N LYS A 161 -2.66 -4.62 -14.13
CA LYS A 161 -1.95 -5.90 -14.12
C LYS A 161 -2.52 -6.87 -15.15
N ILE A 162 -3.84 -6.87 -15.36
CA ILE A 162 -4.51 -7.67 -16.38
C ILE A 162 -4.13 -7.17 -17.78
N GLU A 163 -4.19 -5.87 -18.02
CA GLU A 163 -3.83 -5.25 -19.29
C GLU A 163 -2.38 -5.56 -19.68
N LYS A 164 -1.44 -5.38 -18.73
CA LYS A 164 -0.03 -5.70 -18.94
C LYS A 164 0.21 -7.18 -19.22
N ARG A 165 -0.60 -8.09 -18.67
CA ARG A 165 -0.53 -9.53 -18.99
C ARG A 165 -1.01 -9.79 -20.43
N LYS A 166 -2.12 -9.19 -20.85
CA LYS A 166 -2.64 -9.32 -22.21
C LYS A 166 -1.65 -8.80 -23.25
N GLU A 167 -1.04 -7.64 -23.01
CA GLU A 167 -0.02 -7.07 -23.90
C GLU A 167 1.21 -8.00 -24.03
N ASN A 168 1.69 -8.55 -22.91
CA ASN A 168 2.81 -9.49 -22.92
C ASN A 168 2.47 -10.81 -23.64
N GLU A 169 1.24 -11.29 -23.49
CA GLU A 169 0.76 -12.49 -24.18
C GLU A 169 0.66 -12.26 -25.68
N GLN A 170 0.16 -11.10 -26.11
CA GLN A 170 0.13 -10.69 -27.52
C GLN A 170 1.54 -10.60 -28.10
N LYS A 171 2.47 -9.92 -27.42
CA LYS A 171 3.89 -9.84 -27.83
C LYS A 171 4.53 -11.22 -27.95
N LEU A 172 4.17 -12.16 -27.07
CA LEU A 172 4.66 -13.52 -27.12
C LEU A 172 4.05 -14.31 -28.28
N ALA A 173 2.76 -14.11 -28.58
CA ALA A 173 2.10 -14.71 -29.73
C ALA A 173 2.69 -14.21 -31.05
N GLU A 174 2.92 -12.90 -31.18
CA GLU A 174 3.56 -12.28 -32.35
C GLU A 174 4.97 -12.82 -32.56
N ARG A 175 5.81 -12.88 -31.52
CA ARG A 175 7.15 -13.50 -31.59
C ARG A 175 7.10 -14.98 -31.98
N ARG A 176 6.08 -15.72 -31.54
CA ARG A 176 5.89 -17.13 -31.94
C ARG A 176 5.49 -17.25 -33.41
N ALA A 177 4.64 -16.35 -33.91
CA ALA A 177 4.27 -16.31 -35.32
C ALA A 177 5.48 -15.98 -36.21
N GLU A 178 6.24 -14.94 -35.84
CA GLU A 178 7.45 -14.54 -36.55
C GLU A 178 8.50 -15.66 -36.59
N ARG A 179 8.72 -16.36 -35.46
CA ARG A 179 9.62 -17.53 -35.43
C ARG A 179 9.15 -18.67 -36.32
N LYS A 180 7.85 -18.96 -36.35
CA LYS A 180 7.29 -20.00 -37.23
C LYS A 180 7.49 -19.64 -38.70
N GLU A 181 7.30 -18.38 -39.08
CA GLU A 181 7.53 -17.92 -40.46
C GLU A 181 9.01 -18.00 -40.85
N LYS A 182 9.92 -17.53 -39.98
CA LYS A 182 11.37 -17.66 -40.18
C LYS A 182 11.80 -19.12 -40.33
N MET A 183 11.24 -20.02 -39.52
CA MET A 183 11.54 -21.45 -39.61
C MET A 183 11.05 -22.07 -40.92
N LYS A 184 9.87 -21.66 -41.43
CA LYS A 184 9.38 -22.09 -42.74
C LYS A 184 10.30 -21.63 -43.87
N LYS A 185 10.73 -20.36 -43.87
CA LYS A 185 11.69 -19.83 -44.85
C LYS A 185 13.01 -20.61 -44.83
N ILE A 186 13.57 -20.88 -43.65
CA ILE A 186 14.78 -21.71 -43.51
C ILE A 186 14.57 -23.13 -44.05
N GLN A 187 13.39 -23.72 -43.84
CA GLN A 187 13.09 -25.06 -44.36
C GLN A 187 12.95 -25.07 -45.88
N GLU A 188 12.32 -24.05 -46.46
CA GLU A 188 12.22 -23.86 -47.91
C GLU A 188 13.61 -23.65 -48.53
N ASP A 189 14.43 -22.76 -47.97
CA ASP A 189 15.80 -22.52 -48.42
C ASP A 189 16.65 -23.81 -48.39
N ARG A 190 16.53 -24.62 -47.32
CA ARG A 190 17.19 -25.94 -47.24
C ARG A 190 16.74 -26.90 -48.33
N ARG A 191 15.44 -26.95 -48.65
CA ARG A 191 14.91 -27.79 -49.73
C ARG A 191 15.43 -27.34 -51.09
N THR A 192 15.49 -26.04 -51.34
CA THR A 192 16.03 -25.46 -52.58
C THR A 192 17.51 -25.80 -52.75
N ILE A 193 18.33 -25.62 -51.71
CA ILE A 193 19.77 -25.97 -51.75
C ILE A 193 19.95 -27.47 -52.03
N PHE A 194 19.16 -28.33 -51.38
CA PHE A 194 19.23 -29.78 -51.58
C PHE A 194 18.85 -30.21 -53.01
N ALA A 195 17.81 -29.59 -53.59
CA ALA A 195 17.42 -29.84 -54.98
C ALA A 195 18.56 -29.48 -55.96
N ILE A 196 19.13 -28.27 -55.83
CA ILE A 196 20.27 -27.82 -56.65
C ILE A 196 21.47 -28.77 -56.52
N GLY A 197 21.79 -29.20 -55.30
CA GLY A 197 22.89 -30.12 -55.06
C GLY A 197 22.66 -31.51 -55.69
N THR A 198 21.42 -31.99 -55.67
CA THR A 198 21.05 -33.26 -56.30
C THR A 198 21.15 -33.18 -57.82
N ASP A 199 20.66 -32.10 -58.42
CA ASP A 199 20.75 -31.86 -59.86
C ASP A 199 22.22 -31.73 -60.32
N MET A 200 23.05 -31.04 -59.54
CA MET A 200 24.47 -30.89 -59.88
C MET A 200 25.23 -32.24 -59.81
N LYS A 201 24.87 -33.10 -58.86
CA LYS A 201 25.41 -34.45 -58.75
C LYS A 201 25.03 -35.32 -59.95
N SER A 202 23.76 -35.29 -60.36
CA SER A 202 23.27 -36.08 -61.51
C SER A 202 23.86 -35.59 -62.85
N ILE A 203 24.04 -34.27 -63.02
CA ILE A 203 24.75 -33.71 -64.18
C ILE A 203 26.18 -34.22 -64.23
N THR A 204 26.88 -34.22 -63.10
CA THR A 204 28.29 -34.67 -63.03
C THR A 204 28.39 -36.17 -63.33
N GLU A 205 27.53 -36.99 -62.76
CA GLU A 205 27.49 -38.44 -63.01
C GLU A 205 27.18 -38.75 -64.48
N ASN A 206 26.25 -38.01 -65.11
CA ASN A 206 25.97 -38.14 -66.55
C ASN A 206 27.16 -37.74 -67.43
N VAL A 207 27.88 -36.67 -67.10
CA VAL A 207 29.10 -36.24 -67.84
C VAL A 207 30.19 -37.30 -67.72
N VAL A 208 30.41 -37.85 -66.51
CA VAL A 208 31.39 -38.93 -66.30
C VAL A 208 30.99 -40.17 -67.11
N ALA A 209 29.71 -40.56 -67.10
CA ALA A 209 29.25 -41.70 -67.89
C ALA A 209 29.44 -41.51 -69.40
N GLN A 210 29.20 -40.31 -69.94
CA GLN A 210 29.47 -40.00 -71.35
C GLN A 210 30.97 -40.06 -71.69
N ALA A 211 31.84 -39.56 -70.81
CA ALA A 211 33.29 -39.59 -71.00
C ALA A 211 33.86 -41.02 -70.94
N VAL A 212 33.30 -41.88 -70.08
CA VAL A 212 33.70 -43.30 -70.00
C VAL A 212 33.16 -44.11 -71.18
N GLY A 213 31.99 -43.74 -71.71
CA GLY A 213 31.40 -44.38 -72.89
C GLY A 213 32.12 -44.09 -74.22
N THR A 214 33.10 -43.18 -74.26
CA THR A 214 33.84 -42.80 -75.48
C THR A 214 35.31 -43.22 -75.50
N ALA A 215 35.80 -43.97 -74.51
CA ALA A 215 37.19 -44.44 -74.51
C ALA A 215 37.38 -45.72 -75.38
N PRO A 216 38.14 -45.69 -76.48
CA PRO A 216 38.52 -46.89 -77.20
C PRO A 216 39.61 -47.65 -76.44
N SER A 217 39.44 -48.97 -76.33
CA SER A 217 40.45 -49.90 -75.81
C SER A 217 41.69 -49.89 -76.71
N ILE A 218 42.81 -49.39 -76.21
CA ILE A 218 44.14 -49.61 -76.80
C ILE A 218 45.06 -50.07 -75.67
N GLY A 219 45.57 -51.29 -75.83
CA GLY A 219 46.44 -51.98 -74.88
C GLY A 219 47.87 -51.47 -74.84
N GLY A 220 48.64 -52.02 -73.90
CA GLY A 220 50.07 -51.79 -73.81
C GLY A 220 50.68 -52.48 -72.59
N SER A 221 51.26 -53.64 -72.82
CA SER A 221 52.06 -54.42 -71.86
C SER A 221 53.26 -53.64 -71.33
N CYS A 222 53.63 -53.84 -70.06
CA CYS A 222 55.00 -53.64 -69.58
C CYS A 222 55.40 -54.77 -68.64
N ASN A 223 56.47 -55.45 -69.03
CA ASN A 223 57.09 -56.60 -68.39
C ASN A 223 58.24 -56.08 -67.50
N VAL A 224 58.33 -56.48 -66.23
CA VAL A 224 59.44 -56.09 -65.33
C VAL A 224 60.28 -57.32 -65.02
N LYS A 225 61.55 -57.29 -65.44
CA LYS A 225 62.56 -58.31 -65.16
C LYS A 225 63.43 -57.83 -63.98
N ALA A 226 63.83 -58.81 -63.17
CA ALA A 226 64.48 -58.77 -61.85
C ALA A 226 65.52 -57.68 -61.60
#